data_AF-A0A5J6TZK7-F1
#
_entry.id   AF-A0A5J6TZK7-F1
#
_cell.length_a   1.000
_cell.length_b   1.000
_cell.length_c   1.000
_cell.angle_alpha   90.00
_cell.angle_beta   90.00
_cell.angle_gamma   90.00
#
_symmetry.space_group_name_H-M   'P 1'
#
loop_
_entity.id
_entity.type
_entity.pdbx_description
1 polymer ?
#
loop_
_entity_poly.entity_id
_entity_poly.type
_entity_poly.pdbx_seq_one_letter_code
_entity_poly.pdbx_strand_id
1 'polypeptide(L)'
;MTAWDGVRDAIDRKDPGRVMALVAKLDDAGRREVADALPGRLRELRAEARWGMLERGFIEPLLLAGAGTIGGAAAAATWLCRRDLETWVTRLRHGGLAARDLEKVTAARPAGWRADVGHRVADRIRVSDDWGRMESLWRIAAALVLSAGADAPESDGFVVGWTNVTDPSGLADDPFLDALVPRLFDADGVGAALAEDEARLRWDRDRTGTWDESLAALADTGRLDRAALLDGCVGRFLRGGTARELRFFVRLHDLLDPTADEAAARVRDHVRLLPAAPSTVADLALRQVRLADDREPLAAPLFEEAADALLFRPEKKLVRAALTWLDRTARKRDRAGATVRAVAAVFSSGSLDLRERAVKIAVKHAGRVDGATRETVRNAAAELPGDLRAAIAAAYGGADAIAEPMPVPSGPPPFVPRTLPDPIASLAELAEEFTARAHRTFDWRTTERFLAALVEFAFTDPSGTRETFRRLTQGLPPGHRVLHPSTDAQYYWAEFAVGALLAPPIADRRPISGSGRSNRRAGS
;
A
#
# COMPACT_ATOMS: atom_id res chain seq x y z
N MET A 1 5.07 -35.07 41.01
CA MET A 1 4.77 -33.84 40.26
C MET A 1 4.95 -34.19 38.80
N THR A 2 3.89 -34.14 38.01
CA THR A 2 3.97 -34.57 36.61
C THR A 2 4.68 -33.53 35.75
N ALA A 3 5.01 -33.88 34.50
CA ALA A 3 5.59 -32.91 33.56
C ALA A 3 4.62 -31.74 33.33
N TRP A 4 3.32 -32.03 33.24
CA TRP A 4 2.28 -31.04 33.10
C TRP A 4 2.17 -30.11 34.31
N ASP A 5 2.23 -30.63 35.54
CA ASP A 5 2.11 -29.80 36.75
C ASP A 5 3.12 -28.65 36.78
N GLY A 6 4.38 -28.94 36.40
CA GLY A 6 5.44 -27.94 36.36
C GLY A 6 5.25 -26.90 35.27
N VAL A 7 4.85 -27.32 34.06
CA VAL A 7 4.60 -26.40 32.94
C VAL A 7 3.35 -25.54 33.20
N ARG A 8 2.27 -26.13 33.74
CA ARG A 8 1.07 -25.40 34.16
C ARG A 8 1.41 -24.31 35.17
N ASP A 9 2.16 -24.66 36.22
CA ASP A 9 2.60 -23.72 37.24
C ASP A 9 3.42 -22.54 36.67
N ALA A 10 4.26 -22.80 35.66
CA ALA A 10 4.99 -21.75 34.95
C ALA A 10 4.07 -20.86 34.08
N ILE A 11 3.09 -21.46 33.39
CA ILE A 11 2.07 -20.72 32.62
C ILE A 11 1.22 -19.85 33.56
N ASP A 12 0.78 -20.39 34.69
CA ASP A 12 -0.05 -19.70 35.67
C ASP A 12 0.67 -18.50 36.31
N ARG A 13 2.00 -18.60 36.46
CA ARG A 13 2.87 -17.49 36.87
C ARG A 13 3.24 -16.53 35.73
N LYS A 14 2.80 -16.79 34.49
CA LYS A 14 3.12 -16.00 33.30
C LYS A 14 4.64 -15.88 33.07
N ASP A 15 5.37 -16.97 33.33
CA ASP A 15 6.83 -17.01 33.27
C ASP A 15 7.30 -17.77 32.02
N PRO A 16 7.53 -17.07 30.90
CA PRO A 16 7.96 -17.72 29.66
C PRO A 16 9.34 -18.37 29.81
N GLY A 17 10.26 -17.77 30.57
CA GLY A 17 11.60 -18.32 30.80
C GLY A 17 11.56 -19.67 31.51
N ARG A 18 10.69 -19.80 32.52
CA ARG A 18 10.49 -21.08 33.22
C ARG A 18 9.81 -22.12 32.35
N VAL A 19 8.84 -21.74 31.51
CA VAL A 19 8.26 -22.67 30.52
C VAL A 19 9.34 -23.21 29.61
N MET A 20 10.18 -22.36 29.04
CA MET A 20 11.26 -22.80 28.14
C MET A 20 12.23 -23.76 28.84
N ALA A 21 12.65 -23.43 30.07
CA ALA A 21 13.58 -24.24 30.84
C ALA A 21 13.01 -25.62 31.19
N LEU A 22 11.69 -25.72 31.43
CA LEU A 22 11.02 -26.99 31.68
C LEU A 22 10.86 -27.79 30.39
N VAL A 23 10.36 -27.17 29.32
CA VAL A 23 10.14 -27.79 28.01
C VAL A 23 11.44 -28.39 27.45
N ALA A 24 12.57 -27.69 27.61
CA ALA A 24 13.89 -28.16 27.18
C ALA A 24 14.36 -29.45 27.88
N LYS A 25 13.83 -29.75 29.08
CA LYS A 25 14.19 -30.92 29.88
C LYS A 25 13.21 -32.10 29.73
N LEU A 26 12.10 -31.91 29.02
CA LEU A 26 11.11 -32.97 28.84
C LEU A 26 11.65 -34.07 27.93
N ASP A 27 11.29 -35.30 28.23
CA ASP A 27 11.40 -36.43 27.30
C ASP A 27 10.17 -36.48 26.37
N ASP A 28 10.09 -37.49 25.49
CA ASP A 28 8.97 -37.62 24.56
C ASP A 28 7.63 -37.88 25.25
N ALA A 29 7.64 -38.60 26.38
CA ALA A 29 6.44 -38.88 27.16
C ALA A 29 5.92 -37.59 27.81
N GLY A 30 6.79 -36.83 28.46
CA GLY A 30 6.45 -35.54 29.07
C GLY A 30 6.02 -34.50 28.06
N ARG A 31 6.64 -34.46 26.86
CA ARG A 31 6.18 -33.60 25.76
C ARG A 31 4.75 -33.95 25.34
N ARG A 32 4.43 -35.24 25.21
CA ARG A 32 3.08 -35.68 24.85
C ARG A 32 2.06 -35.34 25.94
N GLU A 33 2.39 -35.61 27.19
CA GLU A 33 1.56 -35.25 28.35
C GLU A 33 1.19 -33.76 28.35
N VAL A 34 2.19 -32.88 28.17
CA VAL A 34 1.96 -31.42 28.12
C VAL A 34 1.14 -31.03 26.89
N ALA A 35 1.44 -31.58 25.71
CA ALA A 35 0.73 -31.29 24.47
C ALA A 35 -0.77 -31.64 24.56
N ASP A 36 -1.10 -32.75 25.21
CA ASP A 36 -2.49 -33.22 25.38
C ASP A 36 -3.26 -32.35 26.39
N ALA A 37 -2.59 -31.83 27.42
CA ALA A 37 -3.22 -31.01 28.47
C ALA A 37 -3.39 -29.53 28.09
N LEU A 38 -2.50 -28.98 27.25
CA LEU A 38 -2.46 -27.56 26.88
C LEU A 38 -3.79 -26.98 26.36
N PRO A 39 -4.51 -27.63 25.42
CA PRO A 39 -5.81 -27.13 24.96
C PRO A 39 -6.86 -27.03 26.07
N GLY A 40 -6.80 -27.92 27.06
CA GLY A 40 -7.65 -27.89 28.25
C GLY A 40 -7.40 -26.64 29.09
N ARG A 41 -6.13 -26.37 29.41
CA ARG A 41 -5.75 -25.19 30.21
C ARG A 41 -6.10 -23.88 29.53
N LEU A 42 -5.88 -23.79 28.21
CA LEU A 42 -6.30 -22.62 27.44
C LEU A 42 -7.82 -22.40 27.54
N ARG A 43 -8.63 -23.47 27.52
CA ARG A 43 -10.09 -23.37 27.67
C ARG A 43 -10.49 -22.87 29.06
N GLU A 44 -9.84 -23.36 30.11
CA GLU A 44 -10.05 -22.92 31.50
C GLU A 44 -9.72 -21.43 31.67
N LEU A 45 -8.52 -21.00 31.25
CA LEU A 45 -8.09 -19.60 31.34
C LEU A 45 -9.03 -18.65 30.59
N ARG A 46 -9.62 -19.12 29.48
CA ARG A 46 -10.64 -18.35 28.75
C ARG A 46 -11.99 -18.28 29.46
N ALA A 47 -12.39 -19.35 30.15
CA ALA A 47 -13.61 -19.36 30.95
C ALA A 47 -13.47 -18.48 32.20
N GLU A 48 -12.27 -18.42 32.78
CA GLU A 48 -11.93 -17.54 33.91
C GLU A 48 -11.81 -16.06 33.47
N ALA A 49 -11.51 -15.81 32.20
CA ALA A 49 -11.37 -14.46 31.67
C ALA A 49 -12.72 -13.72 31.63
N ARG A 50 -12.77 -12.55 32.28
CA ARG A 50 -13.96 -11.69 32.38
C ARG A 50 -14.67 -11.37 31.05
N TRP A 51 -13.95 -11.42 29.93
CA TRP A 51 -14.46 -11.09 28.59
C TRP A 51 -14.08 -12.15 27.54
N GLY A 52 -13.72 -13.36 27.96
CA GLY A 52 -13.26 -14.43 27.06
C GLY A 52 -11.90 -14.17 26.37
N MET A 53 -11.27 -13.02 26.67
CA MET A 53 -9.92 -12.65 26.24
C MET A 53 -8.91 -12.97 27.33
N LEU A 54 -7.86 -13.71 26.97
CA LEU A 54 -6.78 -14.04 27.91
C LEU A 54 -6.16 -12.78 28.51
N GLU A 55 -5.88 -12.86 29.81
CA GLU A 55 -5.16 -11.79 30.49
C GLU A 55 -3.74 -11.62 29.92
N ARG A 56 -3.17 -10.43 30.10
CA ARG A 56 -1.78 -10.15 29.71
C ARG A 56 -0.82 -11.14 30.40
N GLY A 57 0.12 -11.66 29.62
CA GLY A 57 1.20 -12.53 30.07
C GLY A 57 0.98 -14.03 29.86
N PHE A 58 -0.26 -14.50 29.59
CA PHE A 58 -0.50 -15.93 29.36
C PHE A 58 -0.13 -16.41 27.95
N ILE A 59 -0.22 -15.52 26.96
CA ILE A 59 -0.11 -15.88 25.54
C ILE A 59 1.27 -16.47 25.21
N GLU A 60 2.35 -15.79 25.60
CA GLU A 60 3.71 -16.19 25.26
C GLU A 60 4.12 -17.54 25.92
N PRO A 61 3.90 -17.77 27.23
CA PRO A 61 4.06 -19.09 27.84
C PRO A 61 3.26 -20.21 27.13
N LEU A 62 2.01 -19.95 26.74
CA LEU A 62 1.18 -20.93 26.02
C LEU A 62 1.70 -21.22 24.60
N LEU A 63 2.18 -20.20 23.89
CA LEU A 63 2.80 -20.36 22.57
C LEU A 63 4.09 -21.19 22.68
N LEU A 64 4.99 -20.84 23.60
CA LEU A 64 6.26 -21.54 23.81
C LEU A 64 6.06 -23.00 24.25
N ALA A 65 5.11 -23.23 25.17
CA ALA A 65 4.77 -24.58 25.61
C ALA A 65 4.26 -25.43 24.43
N GLY A 66 3.32 -24.92 23.65
CA GLY A 66 2.79 -25.63 22.47
C GLY A 66 3.85 -25.87 21.39
N ALA A 67 4.67 -24.86 21.08
CA ALA A 67 5.75 -24.97 20.11
C ALA A 67 6.75 -26.09 20.46
N GLY A 68 7.14 -26.18 21.73
CA GLY A 68 8.11 -27.19 22.16
C GLY A 68 7.51 -28.57 22.41
N THR A 69 6.21 -28.71 22.65
CA THR A 69 5.61 -29.99 23.10
C THR A 69 4.75 -30.69 22.04
N ILE A 70 4.03 -29.96 21.19
CA ILE A 70 3.14 -30.56 20.18
C ILE A 70 3.98 -31.23 19.08
N GLY A 71 3.79 -32.54 18.91
CA GLY A 71 4.64 -33.36 18.03
C GLY A 71 4.30 -33.29 16.54
N GLY A 72 3.02 -33.20 16.17
CA GLY A 72 2.61 -33.14 14.76
C GLY A 72 2.77 -31.73 14.19
N ALA A 73 3.46 -31.56 13.06
CA ALA A 73 3.71 -30.25 12.46
C ALA A 73 2.40 -29.47 12.15
N ALA A 74 1.41 -30.16 11.58
CA ALA A 74 0.10 -29.55 11.32
C ALA A 74 -0.62 -29.11 12.62
N ALA A 75 -0.53 -29.90 13.69
CA ALA A 75 -1.12 -29.56 14.98
C ALA A 75 -0.39 -28.39 15.65
N ALA A 76 0.95 -28.37 15.59
CA ALA A 76 1.77 -27.28 16.11
C ALA A 76 1.50 -25.97 15.37
N ALA A 77 1.47 -25.98 14.03
CA ALA A 77 1.05 -24.83 13.25
C ALA A 77 -0.35 -24.36 13.66
N THR A 78 -1.31 -25.29 13.80
CA THR A 78 -2.69 -24.99 14.26
C THR A 78 -2.73 -24.30 15.61
N TRP A 79 -1.90 -24.74 16.56
CA TRP A 79 -1.75 -24.09 17.85
C TRP A 79 -1.18 -22.67 17.72
N LEU A 80 -0.08 -22.51 16.98
CA LEU A 80 0.61 -21.23 16.80
C LEU A 80 -0.24 -20.17 16.08
N CYS A 81 -1.16 -20.60 15.22
CA CYS A 81 -2.04 -19.68 14.48
C CYS A 81 -3.39 -19.39 15.17
N ARG A 82 -3.62 -19.87 16.41
CA ARG A 82 -4.89 -19.65 17.09
C ARG A 82 -5.13 -18.17 17.35
N ARG A 83 -6.32 -17.70 16.98
CA ARG A 83 -6.81 -16.34 17.29
C ARG A 83 -6.73 -16.01 18.79
N ASP A 84 -6.94 -17.00 19.64
CA ASP A 84 -6.89 -16.85 21.10
C ASP A 84 -5.48 -16.53 21.65
N LEU A 85 -4.45 -16.85 20.86
CA LEU A 85 -3.03 -16.66 21.22
C LEU A 85 -2.41 -15.49 20.42
N GLU A 86 -3.24 -14.58 19.89
CA GLU A 86 -2.76 -13.41 19.16
C GLU A 86 -2.09 -12.39 20.10
N THR A 87 -0.89 -11.96 19.71
CA THR A 87 -0.11 -10.98 20.47
C THR A 87 -0.36 -9.58 19.88
N TRP A 88 -0.89 -8.65 20.69
CA TRP A 88 -1.16 -7.28 20.24
C TRP A 88 0.11 -6.46 19.97
N VAL A 89 0.14 -5.75 18.84
CA VAL A 89 1.25 -4.98 18.21
C VAL A 89 2.06 -4.11 19.17
N THR A 90 1.40 -3.43 20.11
CA THR A 90 2.05 -2.41 20.95
C THR A 90 3.09 -2.96 21.93
N ARG A 91 3.28 -4.29 21.98
CA ARG A 91 4.29 -4.95 22.84
C ARG A 91 5.54 -5.39 22.08
N LEU A 92 5.54 -5.42 20.74
CA LEU A 92 6.65 -5.96 19.96
C LEU A 92 7.83 -4.98 19.77
N ARG A 93 7.66 -3.68 20.03
CA ARG A 93 8.81 -2.74 20.06
C ARG A 93 9.76 -2.99 21.25
N HIS A 94 9.32 -3.60 22.35
CA HIS A 94 10.16 -3.74 23.55
C HIS A 94 10.01 -5.07 24.34
N GLY A 95 9.25 -6.07 23.88
CA GLY A 95 9.19 -7.39 24.54
C GLY A 95 7.98 -8.25 24.17
N GLY A 96 8.03 -8.92 23.02
CA GLY A 96 7.16 -10.05 22.69
C GLY A 96 7.98 -11.24 22.19
N LEU A 97 7.34 -12.42 22.05
CA LEU A 97 7.95 -13.71 21.68
C LEU A 97 9.16 -13.53 20.77
N ALA A 98 10.36 -13.60 21.35
CA ALA A 98 11.56 -13.42 20.58
C ALA A 98 11.73 -14.62 19.65
N ALA A 99 12.11 -14.39 18.39
CA ALA A 99 12.46 -15.47 17.46
C ALA A 99 13.41 -16.48 18.10
N ARG A 100 14.39 -15.98 18.88
CA ARG A 100 15.34 -16.77 19.68
C ARG A 100 14.69 -17.73 20.67
N ASP A 101 13.55 -17.38 21.25
CA ASP A 101 12.89 -18.21 22.24
C ASP A 101 12.11 -19.36 21.58
N LEU A 102 11.50 -19.08 20.42
CA LEU A 102 10.91 -20.11 19.57
C LEU A 102 11.97 -21.09 19.06
N GLU A 103 13.13 -20.59 18.62
CA GLU A 103 14.27 -21.40 18.23
C GLU A 103 14.74 -22.31 19.38
N LYS A 104 14.93 -21.77 20.59
CA LYS A 104 15.36 -22.56 21.75
C LYS A 104 14.38 -23.69 22.09
N VAL A 105 13.08 -23.43 22.14
CA VAL A 105 12.09 -24.46 22.51
C VAL A 105 11.87 -25.49 21.42
N THR A 106 12.18 -25.15 20.16
CA THR A 106 12.07 -26.07 19.03
C THR A 106 13.40 -26.69 18.60
N ALA A 107 14.53 -26.35 19.23
CA ALA A 107 15.86 -26.82 18.85
C ALA A 107 16.00 -28.35 18.85
N ALA A 108 15.28 -29.04 19.73
CA ALA A 108 15.26 -30.51 19.80
C ALA A 108 14.40 -31.15 18.69
N ARG A 109 13.65 -30.37 17.91
CA ARG A 109 12.81 -30.86 16.81
C ARG A 109 13.63 -31.04 15.52
N PRO A 110 13.37 -32.09 14.74
CA PRO A 110 14.03 -32.27 13.44
C PRO A 110 13.85 -31.04 12.53
N ALA A 111 14.87 -30.74 11.71
CA ALA A 111 14.81 -29.62 10.77
C ALA A 111 13.58 -29.68 9.84
N GLY A 112 13.27 -30.87 9.30
CA GLY A 112 12.08 -31.06 8.46
C GLY A 112 10.76 -30.77 9.17
N TRP A 113 10.68 -31.00 10.50
CA TRP A 113 9.50 -30.60 11.28
C TRP A 113 9.39 -29.09 11.40
N ARG A 114 10.51 -28.41 11.71
CA ARG A 114 10.53 -26.94 11.86
C ARG A 114 10.20 -26.25 10.53
N ALA A 115 10.74 -26.76 9.42
CA ALA A 115 10.41 -26.32 8.08
C ALA A 115 8.92 -26.47 7.75
N ASP A 116 8.33 -27.64 7.99
CA ASP A 116 6.90 -27.90 7.72
C ASP A 116 5.98 -26.99 8.57
N VAL A 117 6.28 -26.83 9.87
CA VAL A 117 5.53 -25.88 10.72
C VAL A 117 5.67 -24.45 10.19
N GLY A 118 6.90 -24.01 9.87
CA GLY A 118 7.17 -22.67 9.36
C GLY A 118 6.38 -22.34 8.09
N HIS A 119 6.39 -23.24 7.10
CA HIS A 119 5.62 -23.09 5.86
C HIS A 119 4.12 -23.07 6.11
N ARG A 120 3.59 -23.98 6.95
CA ARG A 120 2.16 -23.99 7.29
C ARG A 120 1.70 -22.73 8.02
N VAL A 121 2.56 -22.13 8.83
CA VAL A 121 2.28 -20.83 9.48
C VAL A 121 2.30 -19.73 8.42
N ALA A 122 3.28 -19.71 7.53
CA ALA A 122 3.38 -18.75 6.43
C ALA A 122 2.15 -18.79 5.50
N ASP A 123 1.63 -19.98 5.18
CA ASP A 123 0.43 -20.18 4.35
C ASP A 123 -0.85 -19.61 4.99
N ARG A 124 -0.84 -19.32 6.29
CA ARG A 124 -1.99 -18.77 7.04
C ARG A 124 -1.92 -17.27 7.24
N ILE A 125 -0.85 -16.65 6.76
CA ILE A 125 -0.69 -15.21 6.73
C ILE A 125 -1.52 -14.68 5.55
N ARG A 126 -2.47 -13.78 5.83
CA ARG A 126 -3.33 -13.20 4.78
C ARG A 126 -3.03 -11.72 4.65
N VAL A 127 -2.97 -11.21 3.43
CA VAL A 127 -2.80 -9.77 3.14
C VAL A 127 -3.86 -8.91 3.85
N SER A 128 -5.06 -9.44 4.06
CA SER A 128 -6.17 -8.76 4.74
C SER A 128 -6.14 -8.83 6.27
N ASP A 129 -5.17 -9.54 6.86
CA ASP A 129 -5.05 -9.60 8.32
C ASP A 129 -4.66 -8.22 8.88
N ASP A 130 -5.07 -7.96 10.13
CA ASP A 130 -4.55 -6.82 10.87
C ASP A 130 -3.02 -6.93 11.03
N TRP A 131 -2.38 -5.77 11.15
CA TRP A 131 -0.93 -5.67 11.24
C TRP A 131 -0.32 -6.58 12.31
N GLY A 132 -0.93 -6.67 13.49
CA GLY A 132 -0.33 -7.40 14.61
C GLY A 132 -0.35 -8.89 14.45
N ARG A 133 -1.44 -9.40 13.89
CA ARG A 133 -1.48 -10.81 13.52
C ARG A 133 -0.47 -11.13 12.42
N MET A 134 -0.47 -10.35 11.35
CA MET A 134 0.46 -10.48 10.23
C MET A 134 1.90 -10.57 10.74
N GLU A 135 2.32 -9.56 11.51
CA GLU A 135 3.67 -9.46 12.09
C GLU A 135 4.00 -10.64 13.01
N SER A 136 3.06 -11.05 13.87
CA SER A 136 3.28 -12.17 14.80
C SER A 136 3.49 -13.50 14.08
N LEU A 137 2.60 -13.82 13.12
CA LEU A 137 2.70 -15.06 12.35
C LEU A 137 3.94 -15.07 11.45
N TRP A 138 4.26 -13.92 10.84
CA TRP A 138 5.46 -13.78 10.03
C TRP A 138 6.72 -14.08 10.84
N ARG A 139 6.86 -13.52 12.05
CA ARG A 139 8.03 -13.80 12.92
C ARG A 139 8.13 -15.26 13.33
N ILE A 140 7.00 -15.91 13.62
CA ILE A 140 6.97 -17.34 13.94
C ILE A 140 7.43 -18.16 12.73
N ALA A 141 6.88 -17.91 11.55
CA ALA A 141 7.25 -18.61 10.33
C ALA A 141 8.72 -18.40 9.96
N ALA A 142 9.19 -17.15 9.95
CA ALA A 142 10.57 -16.78 9.64
C ALA A 142 11.57 -17.47 10.58
N ALA A 143 11.34 -17.44 11.90
CA ALA A 143 12.23 -18.08 12.87
C ALA A 143 12.32 -19.61 12.66
N LEU A 144 11.20 -20.27 12.36
CA LEU A 144 11.18 -21.72 12.14
C LEU A 144 11.85 -22.11 10.84
N VAL A 145 11.64 -21.37 9.75
CA VAL A 145 12.27 -21.60 8.45
C VAL A 145 13.79 -21.38 8.54
N LEU A 146 14.22 -20.23 9.08
CA LEU A 146 15.64 -19.89 9.20
C LEU A 146 16.38 -20.90 10.07
N SER A 147 15.82 -21.25 11.23
CA SER A 147 16.46 -22.23 12.12
C SER A 147 16.52 -23.63 11.52
N ALA A 148 15.60 -23.98 10.61
CA ALA A 148 15.61 -25.23 9.87
C ALA A 148 16.59 -25.24 8.68
N GLY A 149 17.09 -24.07 8.26
CA GLY A 149 17.84 -23.92 7.01
C GLY A 149 16.99 -24.25 5.78
N ALA A 150 15.68 -23.98 5.84
CA ALA A 150 14.74 -24.25 4.76
C ALA A 150 14.60 -23.04 3.82
N ASP A 151 14.09 -23.29 2.61
CA ASP A 151 13.79 -22.24 1.63
C ASP A 151 12.74 -21.25 2.16
N ALA A 152 12.80 -20.02 1.66
CA ALA A 152 11.88 -18.95 2.05
C ALA A 152 10.45 -19.26 1.57
N PRO A 153 9.42 -19.06 2.41
CA PRO A 153 8.03 -19.11 1.94
C PRO A 153 7.75 -17.98 0.95
N GLU A 154 7.23 -18.33 -0.23
CA GLU A 154 6.97 -17.36 -1.31
C GLU A 154 5.49 -16.91 -1.40
N SER A 155 4.67 -17.26 -0.40
CA SER A 155 3.26 -16.88 -0.35
C SER A 155 3.11 -15.36 -0.25
N ASP A 156 2.10 -14.81 -0.91
CA ASP A 156 1.89 -13.35 -0.98
C ASP A 156 1.76 -12.72 0.41
N GLY A 157 1.08 -13.40 1.35
CA GLY A 157 1.00 -12.95 2.73
C GLY A 157 2.35 -12.87 3.43
N PHE A 158 3.26 -13.82 3.17
CA PHE A 158 4.60 -13.81 3.74
C PHE A 158 5.46 -12.68 3.14
N VAL A 159 5.37 -12.47 1.82
CA VAL A 159 6.07 -11.36 1.14
C VAL A 159 5.58 -10.00 1.66
N VAL A 160 4.26 -9.82 1.79
CA VAL A 160 3.68 -8.60 2.38
C VAL A 160 4.13 -8.43 3.83
N GLY A 161 4.12 -9.49 4.64
CA GLY A 161 4.63 -9.46 6.00
C GLY A 161 6.10 -9.03 6.08
N TRP A 162 6.94 -9.49 5.16
CA TRP A 162 8.35 -9.11 5.07
C TRP A 162 8.53 -7.60 4.81
N THR A 163 7.80 -7.03 3.84
CA THR A 163 7.86 -5.58 3.54
C THR A 163 7.49 -4.67 4.72
N ASN A 164 6.78 -5.25 5.68
CA ASN A 164 6.17 -4.59 6.80
C ASN A 164 7.04 -4.65 8.05
N VAL A 165 7.69 -5.80 8.30
CA VAL A 165 8.49 -6.03 9.52
C VAL A 165 9.98 -5.78 9.33
N THR A 166 10.49 -5.81 8.10
CA THR A 166 11.90 -5.60 7.80
C THR A 166 12.22 -4.11 7.69
N ASP A 167 13.32 -3.71 8.33
CA ASP A 167 13.91 -2.39 8.13
C ASP A 167 14.70 -2.37 6.81
N PRO A 168 14.35 -1.50 5.85
CA PRO A 168 15.06 -1.42 4.57
C PRO A 168 16.57 -1.16 4.71
N SER A 169 17.01 -0.52 5.80
CA SER A 169 18.43 -0.19 6.00
C SER A 169 19.32 -1.41 6.19
N GLY A 170 18.76 -2.52 6.71
CA GLY A 170 19.45 -3.79 6.92
C GLY A 170 19.26 -4.81 5.80
N LEU A 171 18.64 -4.39 4.69
CA LEU A 171 18.18 -5.30 3.64
C LEU A 171 19.32 -6.08 2.95
N ALA A 172 20.54 -5.51 2.91
CA ALA A 172 21.73 -6.16 2.32
C ALA A 172 22.07 -7.50 2.97
N ASP A 173 21.85 -7.61 4.29
CA ASP A 173 22.17 -8.78 5.12
C ASP A 173 20.91 -9.62 5.44
N ASP A 174 19.75 -9.27 4.88
CA ASP A 174 18.50 -10.00 5.14
C ASP A 174 18.58 -11.40 4.48
N PRO A 175 18.35 -12.49 5.23
CA PRO A 175 18.49 -13.85 4.72
C PRO A 175 17.43 -14.22 3.67
N PHE A 176 16.35 -13.45 3.56
CA PHE A 176 15.29 -13.66 2.58
C PHE A 176 15.41 -12.77 1.34
N LEU A 177 16.43 -11.91 1.27
CA LEU A 177 16.59 -10.92 0.20
C LEU A 177 16.46 -11.53 -1.20
N ASP A 178 17.30 -12.52 -1.51
CA ASP A 178 17.41 -13.08 -2.86
C ASP A 178 16.14 -13.84 -3.28
N ALA A 179 15.48 -14.49 -2.32
CA ALA A 179 14.26 -15.24 -2.57
C ALA A 179 13.02 -14.34 -2.72
N LEU A 180 12.92 -13.28 -1.92
CA LEU A 180 11.70 -12.47 -1.84
C LEU A 180 11.70 -11.23 -2.72
N VAL A 181 12.86 -10.67 -3.10
CA VAL A 181 12.92 -9.52 -4.03
C VAL A 181 12.19 -9.79 -5.35
N PRO A 182 12.40 -10.94 -6.04
CA PRO A 182 11.66 -11.23 -7.26
C PRO A 182 10.15 -11.28 -7.02
N ARG A 183 9.71 -11.82 -5.88
CA ARG A 183 8.30 -11.92 -5.49
C ARG A 183 7.65 -10.56 -5.21
N LEU A 184 8.42 -9.51 -4.87
CA LEU A 184 7.87 -8.16 -4.65
C LEU A 184 7.09 -7.62 -5.86
N PHE A 185 7.49 -8.00 -7.07
CA PHE A 185 6.92 -7.50 -8.31
C PHE A 185 5.68 -8.28 -8.78
N ASP A 186 5.43 -9.44 -8.19
CA ASP A 186 4.39 -10.37 -8.63
C ASP A 186 3.39 -10.76 -7.53
N ALA A 187 3.73 -10.59 -6.25
CA ALA A 187 2.87 -10.93 -5.13
C ALA A 187 1.74 -9.89 -4.93
N ASP A 188 0.53 -10.38 -4.72
CA ASP A 188 -0.62 -9.52 -4.46
C ASP A 188 -0.48 -8.78 -3.11
N GLY A 189 -0.95 -7.54 -3.05
CA GLY A 189 -0.93 -6.73 -1.83
C GLY A 189 0.38 -5.96 -1.56
N VAL A 190 1.51 -6.34 -2.16
CA VAL A 190 2.81 -5.65 -1.97
C VAL A 190 2.72 -4.17 -2.33
N GLY A 191 2.09 -3.86 -3.48
CA GLY A 191 1.91 -2.48 -3.91
C GLY A 191 1.13 -1.62 -2.92
N ALA A 192 0.09 -2.18 -2.27
CA ALA A 192 -0.67 -1.49 -1.24
C ALA A 192 0.13 -1.34 0.06
N ALA A 193 0.90 -2.36 0.44
CA ALA A 193 1.77 -2.34 1.62
C ALA A 193 2.89 -1.29 1.49
N LEU A 194 3.46 -1.12 0.30
CA LEU A 194 4.56 -0.16 0.05
C LEU A 194 4.09 1.21 -0.45
N ALA A 195 2.79 1.40 -0.70
CA ALA A 195 2.25 2.67 -1.20
C ALA A 195 2.57 3.85 -0.27
N GLU A 196 2.56 3.60 1.05
CA GLU A 196 2.76 4.60 2.12
C GLU A 196 4.13 4.50 2.79
N ASP A 197 5.10 3.86 2.13
CA ASP A 197 6.41 3.59 2.74
C ASP A 197 7.14 4.86 3.24
N GLU A 198 7.08 5.94 2.45
CA GLU A 198 7.61 7.25 2.83
C GLU A 198 6.90 7.83 4.07
N ALA A 199 5.60 7.58 4.22
CA ALA A 199 4.86 8.04 5.39
C ALA A 199 5.31 7.28 6.65
N ARG A 200 5.69 6.00 6.53
CA ARG A 200 6.24 5.20 7.64
C ARG A 200 7.50 5.80 8.21
N LEU A 201 8.41 6.28 7.36
CA LEU A 201 9.63 6.96 7.79
C LEU A 201 9.36 8.15 8.71
N ARG A 202 8.20 8.83 8.58
CA ARG A 202 7.87 10.02 9.37
C ARG A 202 7.43 9.70 10.80
N TRP A 203 6.79 8.55 11.03
CA TRP A 203 6.26 8.18 12.34
C TRP A 203 7.04 7.04 13.02
N ASP A 204 7.76 6.22 12.25
CA ASP A 204 8.67 5.21 12.78
C ASP A 204 10.07 5.78 12.98
N ARG A 205 10.40 6.13 14.23
CA ARG A 205 11.69 6.75 14.58
C ARG A 205 12.89 5.82 14.46
N ASP A 206 12.67 4.51 14.43
CA ASP A 206 13.74 3.52 14.34
C ASP A 206 14.14 3.24 12.88
N ARG A 207 13.30 3.69 11.93
CA ARG A 207 13.50 3.49 10.51
C ARG A 207 14.35 4.61 9.92
N THR A 208 15.34 4.24 9.10
CA THR A 208 16.33 5.20 8.57
C THR A 208 16.27 5.41 7.05
N GLY A 209 15.45 4.63 6.34
CA GLY A 209 15.25 4.78 4.89
C GLY A 209 13.97 4.13 4.38
N THR A 210 13.71 4.32 3.08
CA THR A 210 12.58 3.69 2.38
C THR A 210 13.04 2.48 1.57
N TRP A 211 12.09 1.61 1.22
CA TRP A 211 12.34 0.41 0.42
C TRP A 211 12.86 0.73 -0.98
N ASP A 212 12.34 1.76 -1.63
CA ASP A 212 12.71 2.14 -2.99
C ASP A 212 14.15 2.70 -3.04
N GLU A 213 14.55 3.52 -2.07
CA GLU A 213 15.94 3.97 -1.90
C GLU A 213 16.89 2.81 -1.60
N SER A 214 16.48 1.88 -0.73
CA SER A 214 17.32 0.74 -0.34
C SER A 214 17.53 -0.24 -1.50
N LEU A 215 16.48 -0.57 -2.26
CA LEU A 215 16.60 -1.42 -3.45
C LEU A 215 17.46 -0.76 -4.55
N ALA A 216 17.32 0.55 -4.76
CA ALA A 216 18.17 1.29 -5.69
C ALA A 216 19.64 1.26 -5.25
N ALA A 217 19.94 1.51 -3.98
CA ALA A 217 21.30 1.44 -3.45
C ALA A 217 21.92 0.03 -3.56
N LEU A 218 21.12 -1.02 -3.37
CA LEU A 218 21.56 -2.41 -3.57
C LEU A 218 21.84 -2.72 -5.05
N ALA A 219 21.13 -2.11 -5.98
CA ALA A 219 21.43 -2.22 -7.41
C ALA A 219 22.71 -1.46 -7.77
N ASP A 220 22.92 -0.27 -7.24
CA ASP A 220 24.12 0.54 -7.48
C ASP A 220 25.40 -0.12 -6.97
N THR A 221 25.30 -0.83 -5.85
CA THR A 221 26.40 -1.63 -5.28
C THR A 221 26.57 -3.00 -5.97
N GLY A 222 25.65 -3.38 -6.85
CA GLY A 222 25.65 -4.68 -7.54
C GLY A 222 25.22 -5.86 -6.67
N ARG A 223 24.68 -5.64 -5.46
CA ARG A 223 24.11 -6.70 -4.61
C ARG A 223 22.83 -7.27 -5.20
N LEU A 224 22.05 -6.46 -5.92
CA LEU A 224 20.89 -6.88 -6.70
C LEU A 224 21.11 -6.59 -8.18
N ASP A 225 20.59 -7.45 -9.05
CA ASP A 225 20.63 -7.21 -10.49
C ASP A 225 19.68 -6.06 -10.86
N ARG A 226 20.28 -4.95 -11.30
CA ARG A 226 19.57 -3.76 -11.78
C ARG A 226 18.60 -4.07 -12.92
N ALA A 227 18.98 -4.94 -13.85
CA ALA A 227 18.12 -5.31 -14.97
C ALA A 227 16.88 -6.05 -14.46
N ALA A 228 17.05 -6.99 -13.52
CA ALA A 228 15.96 -7.72 -12.90
C ALA A 228 14.98 -6.78 -12.14
N LEU A 229 15.46 -5.74 -11.46
CA LEU A 229 14.58 -4.75 -10.82
C LEU A 229 13.78 -3.94 -11.83
N LEU A 230 14.39 -3.53 -12.94
CA LEU A 230 13.70 -2.81 -14.02
C LEU A 230 12.65 -3.70 -14.70
N ASP A 231 13.00 -4.95 -14.99
CA ASP A 231 12.07 -5.96 -15.54
C ASP A 231 10.91 -6.23 -14.58
N GLY A 232 11.20 -6.33 -13.28
CA GLY A 232 10.18 -6.45 -12.24
C GLY A 232 9.21 -5.26 -12.23
N CYS A 233 9.73 -4.02 -12.26
CA CYS A 233 8.90 -2.82 -12.33
C CYS A 233 7.98 -2.82 -13.57
N VAL A 234 8.55 -3.09 -14.75
CA VAL A 234 7.78 -3.10 -16.01
C VAL A 234 6.75 -4.24 -16.03
N GLY A 235 7.14 -5.44 -15.58
CA GLY A 235 6.23 -6.58 -15.43
C GLY A 235 5.07 -6.25 -14.48
N ARG A 236 5.36 -5.61 -13.35
CA ARG A 236 4.33 -5.15 -12.40
C ARG A 236 3.38 -4.13 -13.03
N PHE A 237 3.88 -3.20 -13.86
CA PHE A 237 3.03 -2.25 -14.57
C PHE A 237 2.12 -2.94 -15.59
N LEU A 238 2.62 -3.93 -16.32
CA LEU A 238 1.86 -4.69 -17.32
C LEU A 238 0.75 -5.54 -16.69
N ARG A 239 0.96 -6.04 -15.46
CA ARG A 239 -0.08 -6.70 -14.67
C ARG A 239 -1.23 -5.77 -14.29
N GLY A 240 -1.01 -4.45 -14.32
CA GLY A 240 -2.01 -3.44 -13.99
C GLY A 240 -2.25 -3.28 -12.49
N GLY A 241 -3.14 -2.37 -12.11
CA GLY A 241 -3.42 -2.04 -10.71
C GLY A 241 -3.86 -0.60 -10.57
N THR A 242 -4.24 -0.22 -9.35
CA THR A 242 -4.59 1.16 -9.03
C THR A 242 -3.36 2.05 -8.98
N ALA A 243 -3.54 3.37 -9.15
CA ALA A 243 -2.46 4.33 -8.99
C ALA A 243 -1.81 4.29 -7.59
N ARG A 244 -2.55 3.84 -6.56
CA ARG A 244 -2.01 3.64 -5.20
C ARG A 244 -1.04 2.47 -5.17
N GLU A 245 -1.43 1.32 -5.72
CA GLU A 245 -0.62 0.09 -5.72
C GLU A 245 0.63 0.19 -6.59
N LEU A 246 0.57 0.93 -7.70
CA LEU A 246 1.70 1.09 -8.62
C LEU A 246 2.67 2.20 -8.19
N ARG A 247 2.31 3.03 -7.21
CA ARG A 247 3.08 4.21 -6.80
C ARG A 247 4.51 3.87 -6.38
N PHE A 248 4.67 2.82 -5.57
CA PHE A 248 5.98 2.38 -5.10
C PHE A 248 6.89 2.01 -6.28
N PHE A 249 6.40 1.18 -7.20
CA PHE A 249 7.16 0.71 -8.35
C PHE A 249 7.51 1.84 -9.33
N VAL A 250 6.64 2.84 -9.48
CA VAL A 250 6.97 4.07 -10.25
C VAL A 250 8.14 4.81 -9.62
N ARG A 251 8.15 4.99 -8.28
CA ARG A 251 9.27 5.64 -7.58
C ARG A 251 10.56 4.84 -7.69
N LEU A 252 10.52 3.53 -7.46
CA LEU A 252 11.67 2.66 -7.63
C LEU A 252 12.24 2.74 -9.04
N HIS A 253 11.40 2.65 -10.07
CA HIS A 253 11.83 2.79 -11.45
C HIS A 253 12.44 4.18 -11.75
N ASP A 254 11.88 5.27 -11.21
CA ASP A 254 12.46 6.61 -11.37
C ASP A 254 13.79 6.76 -10.63
N LEU A 255 13.95 6.17 -9.44
CA LEU A 255 15.20 6.17 -8.67
C LEU A 255 16.30 5.35 -9.34
N LEU A 256 15.94 4.25 -9.99
CA LEU A 256 16.89 3.51 -10.82
C LEU A 256 17.39 4.36 -11.99
N ASP A 257 16.64 5.36 -12.46
CA ASP A 257 17.02 6.24 -13.59
C ASP A 257 17.52 5.44 -14.82
N PRO A 258 16.62 4.74 -15.55
CA PRO A 258 17.01 3.88 -16.65
C PRO A 258 17.74 4.67 -17.72
N THR A 259 18.86 4.11 -18.18
CA THR A 259 19.61 4.63 -19.30
C THR A 259 18.85 4.46 -20.61
N ALA A 260 19.30 5.14 -21.66
CA ALA A 260 18.64 5.05 -22.96
C ALA A 260 18.73 3.65 -23.59
N ASP A 261 19.80 2.90 -23.32
CA ASP A 261 19.93 1.50 -23.76
C ASP A 261 18.99 0.58 -22.97
N GLU A 262 18.84 0.79 -21.66
CA GLU A 262 17.88 0.04 -20.82
C GLU A 262 16.42 0.31 -21.21
N ALA A 263 16.10 1.57 -21.55
CA ALA A 263 14.79 1.96 -22.06
C ALA A 263 14.52 1.37 -23.45
N ALA A 264 15.53 1.35 -24.32
CA ALA A 264 15.42 0.74 -25.66
C ALA A 264 15.19 -0.78 -25.57
N ALA A 265 15.84 -1.47 -24.65
CA ALA A 265 15.64 -2.91 -24.42
C ALA A 265 14.19 -3.26 -24.04
N ARG A 266 13.47 -2.34 -23.36
CA ARG A 266 12.10 -2.53 -22.85
C ARG A 266 11.04 -1.73 -23.60
N VAL A 267 11.42 -1.13 -24.74
CA VAL A 267 10.56 -0.14 -25.43
C VAL A 267 9.19 -0.70 -25.84
N ARG A 268 9.14 -1.98 -26.26
CA ARG A 268 7.87 -2.63 -26.64
C ARG A 268 6.91 -2.73 -25.45
N ASP A 269 7.43 -3.07 -24.27
CA ASP A 269 6.62 -3.17 -23.06
C ASP A 269 6.18 -1.79 -22.57
N HIS A 270 7.04 -0.77 -22.70
CA HIS A 270 6.61 0.60 -22.43
C HIS A 270 5.51 1.08 -23.39
N VAL A 271 5.58 0.74 -24.68
CA VAL A 271 4.50 1.07 -25.64
C VAL A 271 3.18 0.39 -25.26
N ARG A 272 3.22 -0.87 -24.81
CA ARG A 272 2.03 -1.62 -24.35
C ARG A 272 1.35 -1.01 -23.12
N LEU A 273 2.07 -0.22 -22.31
CA LEU A 273 1.50 0.49 -21.17
C LEU A 273 0.71 1.74 -21.58
N LEU A 274 1.04 2.34 -22.72
CA LEU A 274 0.48 3.63 -23.16
C LEU A 274 -1.05 3.68 -23.29
N PRO A 275 -1.79 2.66 -23.77
CA PRO A 275 -3.23 2.83 -24.01
C PRO A 275 -4.06 2.86 -22.71
N ALA A 276 -3.70 2.04 -21.71
CA ALA A 276 -4.61 1.73 -20.59
C ALA A 276 -4.01 1.89 -19.19
N ALA A 277 -2.69 2.03 -19.04
CA ALA A 277 -2.09 2.15 -17.70
C ALA A 277 -2.57 3.43 -16.98
N PRO A 278 -2.58 3.47 -15.64
CA PRO A 278 -2.88 4.69 -14.88
C PRO A 278 -2.00 5.86 -15.31
N SER A 279 -2.50 7.09 -15.21
CA SER A 279 -1.85 8.27 -15.84
C SER A 279 -0.40 8.49 -15.42
N THR A 280 -0.01 8.15 -14.19
CA THR A 280 1.39 8.23 -13.70
C THR A 280 2.30 7.22 -14.38
N VAL A 281 1.81 6.00 -14.61
CA VAL A 281 2.54 4.94 -15.32
C VAL A 281 2.62 5.25 -16.82
N ALA A 282 1.54 5.77 -17.40
CA ALA A 282 1.53 6.21 -18.80
C ALA A 282 2.50 7.38 -19.05
N ASP A 283 2.61 8.34 -18.12
CA ASP A 283 3.60 9.42 -18.20
C ASP A 283 5.05 8.88 -18.13
N LEU A 284 5.33 7.96 -17.22
CA LEU A 284 6.61 7.26 -17.13
C LEU A 284 6.92 6.48 -18.42
N ALA A 285 5.97 5.68 -18.91
CA ALA A 285 6.13 4.92 -20.15
C ALA A 285 6.41 5.84 -21.35
N LEU A 286 5.71 6.97 -21.47
CA LEU A 286 5.98 7.97 -22.50
C LEU A 286 7.39 8.57 -22.37
N ARG A 287 7.89 8.83 -21.16
CA ARG A 287 9.28 9.27 -20.95
C ARG A 287 10.27 8.22 -21.48
N GLN A 288 10.05 6.95 -21.15
CA GLN A 288 10.94 5.85 -21.57
C GLN A 288 10.89 5.60 -23.10
N VAL A 289 9.71 5.63 -23.71
CA VAL A 289 9.56 5.52 -25.18
C VAL A 289 10.29 6.66 -25.89
N ARG A 290 10.21 7.89 -25.36
CA ARG A 290 10.94 9.04 -25.92
C ARG A 290 12.45 8.90 -25.76
N LEU A 291 12.90 8.40 -24.61
CA LEU A 291 14.30 8.17 -24.34
C LEU A 291 14.88 7.13 -25.31
N ALA A 292 14.17 6.01 -25.51
CA ALA A 292 14.51 4.99 -26.49
C ALA A 292 14.54 5.55 -27.93
N ASP A 293 13.51 6.31 -28.33
CA ASP A 293 13.43 6.93 -29.65
C ASP A 293 14.55 7.96 -29.90
N ASP A 294 15.01 8.64 -28.84
CA ASP A 294 16.11 9.58 -28.90
C ASP A 294 17.48 8.90 -29.02
N ARG A 295 17.61 7.67 -28.52
CA ARG A 295 18.78 6.80 -28.73
C ARG A 295 18.83 6.17 -30.11
N GLU A 296 17.72 5.61 -30.58
CA GLU A 296 17.57 5.04 -31.91
C GLU A 296 16.14 5.25 -32.41
N PRO A 297 15.92 5.74 -33.65
CA PRO A 297 14.58 5.91 -34.18
C PRO A 297 13.74 4.64 -34.06
N LEU A 298 12.56 4.74 -33.43
CA LEU A 298 11.65 3.59 -33.35
C LEU A 298 11.29 3.09 -34.75
N ALA A 299 11.22 1.77 -34.89
CA ALA A 299 10.68 1.14 -36.09
C ALA A 299 9.26 1.66 -36.37
N ALA A 300 8.94 1.88 -37.65
CA ALA A 300 7.69 2.53 -38.06
C ALA A 300 6.42 1.91 -37.43
N PRO A 301 6.24 0.57 -37.38
CA PRO A 301 5.04 -0.02 -36.76
C PRO A 301 4.92 0.31 -35.27
N LEU A 302 6.03 0.28 -34.54
CA LEU A 302 6.04 0.56 -33.10
C LEU A 302 5.83 2.05 -32.80
N PHE A 303 6.34 2.93 -33.68
CA PHE A 303 6.07 4.36 -33.60
C PHE A 303 4.58 4.67 -33.81
N GLU A 304 3.96 4.06 -34.83
CA GLU A 304 2.53 4.24 -35.12
C GLU A 304 1.66 3.72 -33.97
N GLU A 305 1.95 2.51 -33.46
CA GLU A 305 1.28 1.94 -32.28
C GLU A 305 1.35 2.88 -31.07
N ALA A 306 2.55 3.41 -30.76
CA ALA A 306 2.72 4.33 -29.64
C ALA A 306 1.98 5.66 -29.86
N ALA A 307 2.00 6.20 -31.09
CA ALA A 307 1.31 7.43 -31.43
C ALA A 307 -0.21 7.29 -31.27
N ASP A 308 -0.78 6.22 -31.82
CA ASP A 308 -2.22 5.95 -31.74
C ASP A 308 -2.66 5.73 -30.29
N ALA A 309 -1.91 4.92 -29.52
CA ALA A 309 -2.18 4.68 -28.12
C ALA A 309 -2.21 5.97 -27.28
N LEU A 310 -1.26 6.88 -27.52
CA LEU A 310 -1.15 8.15 -26.80
C LEU A 310 -2.24 9.16 -27.16
N LEU A 311 -2.60 9.24 -28.45
CA LEU A 311 -3.55 10.24 -28.93
C LEU A 311 -5.01 9.87 -28.63
N PHE A 312 -5.28 8.58 -28.39
CA PHE A 312 -6.60 8.10 -27.93
C PHE A 312 -6.85 8.35 -26.43
N ARG A 313 -5.82 8.69 -25.66
CA ARG A 313 -5.95 8.86 -24.21
C ARG A 313 -6.79 10.09 -23.82
N PRO A 314 -7.57 10.02 -22.72
CA PRO A 314 -8.35 11.16 -22.24
C PRO A 314 -7.49 12.26 -21.57
N GLU A 315 -6.27 11.96 -21.13
CA GLU A 315 -5.45 12.91 -20.40
C GLU A 315 -4.80 13.96 -21.31
N LYS A 316 -5.38 15.16 -21.33
CA LYS A 316 -4.91 16.32 -22.10
C LYS A 316 -3.40 16.60 -21.98
N LYS A 317 -2.79 16.41 -20.81
CA LYS A 317 -1.34 16.59 -20.60
C LYS A 317 -0.52 15.58 -21.42
N LEU A 318 -0.91 14.32 -21.42
CA LEU A 318 -0.23 13.24 -22.17
C LEU A 318 -0.41 13.43 -23.68
N VAL A 319 -1.63 13.72 -24.14
CA VAL A 319 -1.89 14.00 -25.57
C VAL A 319 -1.04 15.17 -26.06
N ARG A 320 -0.94 16.25 -25.28
CA ARG A 320 -0.09 17.41 -25.62
C ARG A 320 1.40 17.04 -25.68
N ALA A 321 1.87 16.21 -24.75
CA ALA A 321 3.25 15.72 -24.74
C ALA A 321 3.53 14.83 -25.97
N ALA A 322 2.58 13.96 -26.34
CA ALA A 322 2.64 13.12 -27.54
C ALA A 322 2.70 13.97 -28.81
N LEU A 323 1.76 14.92 -29.01
CA LEU A 323 1.78 15.84 -30.17
C LEU A 323 3.11 16.59 -30.31
N THR A 324 3.71 16.98 -29.18
CA THR A 324 5.02 17.65 -29.17
C THR A 324 6.16 16.72 -29.57
N TRP A 325 6.11 15.45 -29.15
CA TRP A 325 7.08 14.43 -29.58
C TRP A 325 6.91 14.08 -31.06
N LEU A 326 5.69 13.85 -31.53
CA LEU A 326 5.42 13.56 -32.94
C LEU A 326 5.92 14.70 -33.84
N ASP A 327 5.56 15.96 -33.55
CA ASP A 327 5.99 17.10 -34.38
C ASP A 327 7.51 17.29 -34.42
N ARG A 328 8.18 17.18 -33.27
CA ARG A 328 9.63 17.36 -33.14
C ARG A 328 10.41 16.33 -33.97
N THR A 329 9.85 15.14 -34.14
CA THR A 329 10.58 13.99 -34.68
C THR A 329 10.19 13.65 -36.12
N ALA A 330 9.01 14.11 -36.57
CA ALA A 330 8.45 13.90 -37.91
C ALA A 330 9.46 14.12 -39.04
N ARG A 331 10.16 15.27 -39.06
CA ARG A 331 11.14 15.60 -40.12
C ARG A 331 12.49 14.94 -39.90
N LYS A 332 12.97 14.89 -38.65
CA LYS A 332 14.30 14.39 -38.31
C LYS A 332 14.45 12.89 -38.61
N ARG A 333 13.35 12.14 -38.48
CA ARG A 333 13.31 10.67 -38.59
C ARG A 333 12.50 10.17 -39.80
N ASP A 334 12.26 11.04 -40.78
CA ASP A 334 11.51 10.74 -42.01
C ASP A 334 10.16 10.03 -41.79
N ARG A 335 9.39 10.49 -40.79
CA ARG A 335 8.12 9.90 -40.36
C ARG A 335 6.96 10.88 -40.39
N ALA A 336 7.02 11.84 -41.31
CA ALA A 336 6.02 12.87 -41.49
C ALA A 336 4.65 12.29 -41.86
N GLY A 337 4.60 11.30 -42.76
CA GLY A 337 3.37 10.58 -43.12
C GLY A 337 2.67 9.93 -41.92
N ALA A 338 3.40 9.09 -41.18
CA ALA A 338 2.89 8.43 -39.97
C ALA A 338 2.42 9.45 -38.92
N THR A 339 3.18 10.54 -38.71
CA THR A 339 2.80 11.62 -37.79
C THR A 339 1.48 12.26 -38.20
N VAL A 340 1.32 12.60 -39.49
CA VAL A 340 0.10 13.25 -39.99
C VAL A 340 -1.12 12.34 -39.88
N ARG A 341 -0.97 11.04 -40.18
CA ARG A 341 -2.04 10.06 -39.99
C ARG A 341 -2.50 9.99 -38.53
N ALA A 342 -1.56 9.88 -37.59
CA ALA A 342 -1.87 9.78 -36.17
C ALA A 342 -2.57 11.06 -35.65
N VAL A 343 -2.09 12.26 -36.00
CA VAL A 343 -2.71 13.50 -35.49
C VAL A 343 -4.08 13.80 -36.08
N ALA A 344 -4.44 13.22 -37.24
CA ALA A 344 -5.77 13.36 -37.81
C ALA A 344 -6.86 12.78 -36.89
N ALA A 345 -6.55 11.73 -36.12
CA ALA A 345 -7.48 11.15 -35.15
C ALA A 345 -7.86 12.13 -34.02
N VAL A 346 -7.06 13.18 -33.77
CA VAL A 346 -7.32 14.19 -32.74
C VAL A 346 -8.35 15.24 -33.18
N PHE A 347 -8.72 15.28 -34.47
CA PHE A 347 -9.69 16.26 -34.99
C PHE A 347 -11.10 16.10 -34.39
N SER A 348 -11.46 14.90 -33.95
CA SER A 348 -12.71 14.59 -33.25
C SER A 348 -12.68 14.89 -31.74
N SER A 349 -11.54 15.37 -31.20
CA SER A 349 -11.39 15.69 -29.78
C SER A 349 -12.33 16.83 -29.34
N GLY A 350 -12.95 16.68 -28.17
CA GLY A 350 -13.76 17.74 -27.55
C GLY A 350 -12.95 18.97 -27.11
N SER A 351 -11.62 18.91 -27.13
CA SER A 351 -10.74 20.01 -26.71
C SER A 351 -10.25 20.82 -27.91
N LEU A 352 -10.71 22.07 -28.01
CA LEU A 352 -10.34 22.98 -29.11
C LEU A 352 -8.82 23.19 -29.21
N ASP A 353 -8.12 23.36 -28.08
CA ASP A 353 -6.67 23.58 -28.08
C ASP A 353 -5.86 22.37 -28.58
N LEU A 354 -6.37 21.14 -28.38
CA LEU A 354 -5.76 19.94 -28.95
C LEU A 354 -6.02 19.86 -30.47
N ARG A 355 -7.23 20.21 -30.92
CA ARG A 355 -7.57 20.28 -32.36
C ARG A 355 -6.72 21.31 -33.11
N GLU A 356 -6.60 22.52 -32.58
CA GLU A 356 -5.75 23.58 -33.16
C GLU A 356 -4.30 23.14 -33.31
N ARG A 357 -3.74 22.48 -32.28
CA ARG A 357 -2.38 21.97 -32.30
C ARG A 357 -2.21 20.85 -33.32
N ALA A 358 -3.15 19.91 -33.39
CA ALA A 358 -3.13 18.82 -34.37
C ALA A 358 -3.19 19.35 -35.81
N VAL A 359 -4.09 20.31 -36.10
CA VAL A 359 -4.19 20.97 -37.41
C VAL A 359 -2.90 21.68 -37.78
N LYS A 360 -2.29 22.41 -36.84
CA LYS A 360 -1.00 23.08 -37.07
C LYS A 360 0.10 22.09 -37.44
N ILE A 361 0.16 20.93 -36.79
CA ILE A 361 1.13 19.86 -37.09
C ILE A 361 0.84 19.27 -38.48
N ALA A 362 -0.42 18.97 -38.79
CA ALA A 362 -0.82 18.46 -40.09
C ALA A 362 -0.44 19.43 -41.22
N VAL A 363 -0.79 20.71 -41.12
CA VAL A 363 -0.44 21.74 -42.12
C VAL A 363 1.07 21.86 -42.30
N LYS A 364 1.84 21.87 -41.20
CA LYS A 364 3.31 22.00 -41.20
C LYS A 364 4.02 20.88 -41.98
N HIS A 365 3.43 19.69 -42.06
CA HIS A 365 4.02 18.53 -42.73
C HIS A 365 3.28 18.09 -44.00
N ALA A 366 2.30 18.86 -44.48
CA ALA A 366 1.45 18.55 -45.64
C ALA A 366 2.22 18.30 -46.96
N GLY A 367 3.42 18.88 -47.11
CA GLY A 367 4.27 18.68 -48.29
C GLY A 367 5.07 17.37 -48.29
N ARG A 368 4.94 16.51 -47.27
CA ARG A 368 5.72 15.27 -47.10
C ARG A 368 4.83 14.05 -46.86
N VAL A 369 3.61 14.08 -47.37
CA VAL A 369 2.64 12.98 -47.21
C VAL A 369 2.19 12.44 -48.56
N ASP A 370 1.87 11.16 -48.61
CA ASP A 370 1.33 10.50 -49.80
C ASP A 370 -0.15 10.84 -50.04
N GLY A 371 -0.67 10.47 -51.21
CA GLY A 371 -2.07 10.75 -51.59
C GLY A 371 -3.10 10.14 -50.64
N ALA A 372 -2.84 8.92 -50.16
CA ALA A 372 -3.71 8.22 -49.21
C ALA A 372 -3.81 8.97 -47.87
N THR A 373 -2.69 9.39 -47.30
CA THR A 373 -2.66 10.19 -46.07
C THR A 373 -3.35 11.53 -46.26
N ARG A 374 -3.23 12.17 -47.44
CA ARG A 374 -3.97 13.40 -47.75
C ARG A 374 -5.48 13.19 -47.75
N GLU A 375 -5.95 12.05 -48.26
CA GLU A 375 -7.38 11.70 -48.21
C GLU A 375 -7.86 11.45 -46.78
N THR A 376 -7.11 10.69 -45.98
CA THR A 376 -7.42 10.47 -44.56
C THR A 376 -7.58 11.79 -43.79
N VAL A 377 -6.66 12.74 -43.98
CA VAL A 377 -6.72 14.06 -43.33
C VAL A 377 -7.94 14.87 -43.77
N ARG A 378 -8.29 14.83 -45.06
CA ARG A 378 -9.48 15.52 -45.60
C ARG A 378 -10.76 14.96 -45.00
N ASN A 379 -10.89 13.64 -44.91
CA ASN A 379 -12.06 12.98 -44.33
C ASN A 379 -12.21 13.32 -42.84
N ALA A 380 -11.11 13.25 -42.07
CA ALA A 380 -11.12 13.60 -40.64
C ALA A 380 -11.45 15.09 -40.38
N ALA A 381 -11.15 15.98 -41.33
CA ALA A 381 -11.39 17.42 -41.19
C ALA A 381 -12.88 17.82 -41.25
N ALA A 382 -13.78 16.92 -41.65
CA ALA A 382 -15.22 17.19 -41.69
C ALA A 382 -15.76 17.66 -40.32
N GLU A 383 -15.25 17.09 -39.22
CA GLU A 383 -15.67 17.37 -37.84
C GLU A 383 -15.02 18.65 -37.24
N LEU A 384 -14.10 19.29 -37.96
CA LEU A 384 -13.43 20.49 -37.49
C LEU A 384 -14.35 21.74 -37.57
N PRO A 385 -14.18 22.73 -36.68
CA PRO A 385 -14.76 24.06 -36.85
C PRO A 385 -14.32 24.71 -38.17
N GLY A 386 -15.13 25.64 -38.70
CA GLY A 386 -14.93 26.25 -40.02
C GLY A 386 -13.51 26.76 -40.28
N ASP A 387 -12.94 27.54 -39.35
CA ASP A 387 -11.60 28.11 -39.50
C ASP A 387 -10.49 27.04 -39.58
N LEU A 388 -10.62 25.97 -38.78
CA LEU A 388 -9.67 24.86 -38.76
C LEU A 388 -9.82 23.97 -40.01
N ARG A 389 -11.06 23.78 -40.47
CA ARG A 389 -11.35 23.06 -41.72
C ARG A 389 -10.76 23.80 -42.93
N ALA A 390 -10.91 25.12 -42.99
CA ALA A 390 -10.34 25.96 -44.04
C ALA A 390 -8.80 25.85 -44.10
N ALA A 391 -8.13 25.84 -42.94
CA ALA A 391 -6.68 25.64 -42.86
C ALA A 391 -6.23 24.28 -43.42
N ILE A 392 -6.97 23.21 -43.15
CA ILE A 392 -6.70 21.88 -43.73
C ILE A 392 -6.98 21.87 -45.23
N ALA A 393 -8.12 22.42 -45.68
CA ALA A 393 -8.47 22.49 -47.09
C ALA A 393 -7.40 23.22 -47.92
N ALA A 394 -6.87 24.34 -47.42
CA ALA A 394 -5.79 25.08 -48.07
C ALA A 394 -4.49 24.27 -48.25
N ALA A 395 -4.15 23.40 -47.29
CA ALA A 395 -2.90 22.61 -47.32
C ALA A 395 -3.06 21.24 -48.02
N TYR A 396 -4.24 20.62 -47.91
CA TYR A 396 -4.50 19.25 -48.35
C TYR A 396 -5.34 19.17 -49.65
N GLY A 397 -5.99 20.27 -50.04
CA GLY A 397 -6.97 20.32 -51.12
C GLY A 397 -8.35 19.82 -50.66
N GLY A 398 -9.45 20.29 -51.24
CA GLY A 398 -10.80 19.85 -50.86
C GLY A 398 -11.77 21.02 -50.84
N ALA A 399 -12.88 20.89 -51.59
CA ALA A 399 -13.90 21.91 -51.73
C ALA A 399 -14.70 22.07 -50.43
N ASP A 400 -15.10 23.31 -50.14
CA ASP A 400 -15.95 23.72 -49.03
C ASP A 400 -17.23 22.87 -48.96
N ALA A 401 -17.21 21.80 -48.16
CA ALA A 401 -18.42 21.19 -47.64
C ALA A 401 -18.74 21.91 -46.32
N ILE A 402 -19.61 22.91 -46.41
CA ILE A 402 -20.25 23.53 -45.25
C ILE A 402 -21.12 22.44 -44.62
N ALA A 403 -20.57 21.70 -43.65
CA ALA A 403 -21.37 20.85 -42.78
C ALA A 403 -22.23 21.76 -41.91
N GLU A 404 -23.55 21.64 -42.03
CA GLU A 404 -24.52 22.33 -41.17
C GLU A 404 -24.20 22.08 -39.68
N PRO A 405 -24.44 23.05 -38.79
CA PRO A 405 -24.16 22.88 -37.37
C PRO A 405 -25.01 21.73 -36.82
N MET A 406 -24.35 20.63 -36.44
CA MET A 406 -24.97 19.57 -35.65
C MET A 406 -25.59 20.17 -34.37
N PRO A 407 -26.83 19.80 -34.01
CA PRO A 407 -27.47 20.28 -32.79
C PRO A 407 -26.63 19.87 -31.57
N VAL A 408 -26.35 20.85 -30.71
CA VAL A 408 -25.64 20.64 -29.44
C VAL A 408 -26.43 19.62 -28.61
N PRO A 409 -25.83 18.48 -28.19
CA PRO A 409 -26.52 17.54 -27.32
C PRO A 409 -26.89 18.24 -26.02
N SER A 410 -28.12 18.05 -25.56
CA SER A 410 -28.60 18.49 -24.26
C SER A 410 -27.61 18.01 -23.20
N GLY A 411 -26.97 18.95 -22.49
CA GLY A 411 -26.01 18.63 -21.43
C GLY A 411 -26.67 17.79 -20.31
N PRO A 412 -25.85 17.16 -19.44
CA PRO A 412 -26.37 16.43 -18.29
C PRO A 412 -27.30 17.33 -17.46
N PRO A 413 -28.31 16.75 -16.79
CA PRO A 413 -29.27 17.53 -16.00
C PRO A 413 -28.51 18.39 -14.96
N PRO A 414 -29.03 19.59 -14.66
CA PRO A 414 -28.40 20.48 -13.68
C PRO A 414 -28.21 19.75 -12.34
N PHE A 415 -27.07 19.97 -11.71
CA PHE A 415 -26.74 19.39 -10.41
C PHE A 415 -27.82 19.76 -9.38
N VAL A 416 -28.43 18.76 -8.75
CA VAL A 416 -29.33 18.92 -7.61
C VAL A 416 -28.53 18.66 -6.33
N PRO A 417 -28.31 19.67 -5.47
CA PRO A 417 -27.63 19.48 -4.19
C PRO A 417 -28.33 18.40 -3.36
N ARG A 418 -27.56 17.52 -2.72
CA ARG A 418 -28.11 16.52 -1.79
C ARG A 418 -28.47 17.19 -0.46
N THR A 419 -29.66 16.92 0.06
CA THR A 419 -30.11 17.40 1.37
C THR A 419 -29.23 16.83 2.49
N LEU A 420 -28.77 17.69 3.41
CA LEU A 420 -28.06 17.27 4.62
C LEU A 420 -29.07 16.86 5.71
N PRO A 421 -28.70 15.96 6.63
CA PRO A 421 -29.56 15.62 7.77
C PRO A 421 -29.79 16.84 8.67
N ASP A 422 -30.95 16.91 9.32
CA ASP A 422 -31.27 17.99 10.26
C ASP A 422 -30.27 18.02 11.44
N PRO A 423 -29.92 19.19 12.01
CA PRO A 423 -29.02 19.28 13.16
C PRO A 423 -29.55 18.55 14.39
N ILE A 424 -28.65 18.02 15.22
CA ILE A 424 -28.99 17.42 16.52
C ILE A 424 -29.38 18.56 17.47
N ALA A 425 -30.62 18.53 17.98
CA ALA A 425 -31.18 19.63 18.75
C ALA A 425 -31.11 19.43 20.27
N SER A 426 -30.61 18.27 20.75
CA SER A 426 -30.56 17.96 22.19
C SER A 426 -29.41 17.04 22.60
N LEU A 427 -29.02 17.12 23.88
CA LEU A 427 -28.04 16.20 24.48
C LEU A 427 -28.50 14.74 24.50
N ALA A 428 -29.82 14.49 24.57
CA ALA A 428 -30.38 13.14 24.53
C ALA A 428 -30.20 12.52 23.13
N GLU A 429 -30.53 13.28 22.08
CA GLU A 429 -30.30 12.87 20.70
C GLU A 429 -28.80 12.71 20.40
N LEU A 430 -27.95 13.58 20.94
CA LEU A 430 -26.49 13.45 20.85
C LEU A 430 -25.98 12.14 21.49
N ALA A 431 -26.53 11.76 22.65
CA ALA A 431 -26.20 10.51 23.34
C ALA A 431 -26.66 9.26 22.58
N GLU A 432 -27.86 9.32 21.99
CA GLU A 432 -28.41 8.25 21.16
C GLU A 432 -27.58 8.02 19.89
N GLU A 433 -27.22 9.10 19.20
CA GLU A 433 -26.31 9.07 18.04
C GLU A 433 -24.95 8.45 18.39
N PHE A 434 -24.35 8.84 19.52
CA PHE A 434 -23.08 8.26 19.99
C PHE A 434 -23.20 6.75 20.26
N THR A 435 -24.31 6.31 20.85
CA THR A 435 -24.55 4.89 21.19
C THR A 435 -24.86 4.06 19.94
N ALA A 436 -25.67 4.58 19.02
CA ALA A 436 -25.99 3.93 17.76
C ALA A 436 -24.75 3.72 16.87
N ARG A 437 -23.77 4.63 16.97
CA ARG A 437 -22.51 4.58 16.24
C ARG A 437 -21.64 3.38 16.64
N ALA A 438 -21.70 2.91 17.89
CA ALA A 438 -20.99 1.71 18.33
C ALA A 438 -21.40 0.43 17.57
N HIS A 439 -22.51 0.47 16.82
CA HIS A 439 -23.10 -0.67 16.12
C HIS A 439 -23.16 -0.53 14.58
N ARG A 440 -22.62 0.54 13.97
CA ARG A 440 -22.81 0.86 12.54
C ARG A 440 -21.52 1.00 11.72
N THR A 441 -21.66 0.71 10.42
CA THR A 441 -20.70 1.05 9.35
C THR A 441 -20.63 2.57 9.14
N PHE A 442 -19.44 3.08 8.82
CA PHE A 442 -19.13 4.51 8.70
C PHE A 442 -20.01 5.26 7.67
N ASP A 443 -20.73 6.30 8.11
CA ASP A 443 -21.34 7.35 7.27
C ASP A 443 -20.78 8.74 7.67
N TRP A 444 -20.19 9.42 6.70
CA TRP A 444 -19.52 10.71 6.93
C TRP A 444 -20.50 11.83 7.28
N ARG A 445 -21.74 11.80 6.75
CA ARG A 445 -22.74 12.86 7.00
C ARG A 445 -23.19 12.88 8.45
N THR A 446 -23.50 11.71 9.00
CA THR A 446 -23.83 11.53 10.41
C THR A 446 -22.66 11.91 11.31
N THR A 447 -21.43 11.64 10.88
CA THR A 447 -20.21 12.00 11.63
C THR A 447 -20.04 13.52 11.74
N GLU A 448 -20.16 14.24 10.62
CA GLU A 448 -20.08 15.72 10.61
C GLU A 448 -21.19 16.35 11.46
N ARG A 449 -22.44 15.86 11.31
CA ARG A 449 -23.60 16.28 12.11
C ARG A 449 -23.37 16.09 13.61
N PHE A 450 -22.82 14.93 14.00
CA PHE A 450 -22.48 14.64 15.39
C PHE A 450 -21.40 15.57 15.94
N LEU A 451 -20.32 15.79 15.17
CA LEU A 451 -19.21 16.66 15.59
C LEU A 451 -19.66 18.12 15.75
N ALA A 452 -20.49 18.62 14.83
CA ALA A 452 -21.05 19.96 14.92
C ALA A 452 -21.84 20.15 16.23
N ALA A 453 -22.73 19.20 16.53
CA ALA A 453 -23.52 19.23 17.76
C ALA A 453 -22.65 19.05 19.02
N LEU A 454 -21.67 18.15 18.99
CA LEU A 454 -20.74 17.96 20.10
C LEU A 454 -19.99 19.25 20.44
N VAL A 455 -19.50 19.98 19.42
CA VAL A 455 -18.80 21.26 19.61
C VAL A 455 -19.76 22.32 20.17
N GLU A 456 -20.97 22.42 19.63
CA GLU A 456 -21.98 23.37 20.07
C GLU A 456 -22.41 23.12 21.53
N PHE A 457 -22.72 21.88 21.89
CA PHE A 457 -23.08 21.50 23.26
C PHE A 457 -21.88 21.60 24.22
N ALA A 458 -20.67 21.25 23.78
CA ALA A 458 -19.46 21.45 24.59
C ALA A 458 -19.17 22.92 24.88
N PHE A 459 -19.61 23.84 24.02
CA PHE A 459 -19.51 25.29 24.22
C PHE A 459 -20.65 25.86 25.05
N THR A 460 -21.90 25.49 24.75
CA THR A 460 -23.12 26.05 25.37
C THR A 460 -23.47 25.42 26.71
N ASP A 461 -23.27 24.11 26.88
CA ASP A 461 -23.43 23.37 28.14
C ASP A 461 -22.23 22.42 28.39
N PRO A 462 -21.05 22.95 28.74
CA PRO A 462 -19.84 22.14 28.95
C PRO A 462 -20.00 21.09 30.06
N SER A 463 -20.76 21.40 31.10
CA SER A 463 -20.93 20.53 32.28
C SER A 463 -21.90 19.39 31.99
N GLY A 464 -23.07 19.69 31.40
CA GLY A 464 -24.05 18.67 31.01
C GLY A 464 -23.54 17.76 29.90
N THR A 465 -22.80 18.31 28.93
CA THR A 465 -22.17 17.50 27.87
C THR A 465 -21.14 16.53 28.46
N ARG A 466 -20.23 17.01 29.34
CA ARG A 466 -19.25 16.13 30.00
C ARG A 466 -19.89 15.07 30.87
N GLU A 467 -20.95 15.41 31.60
CA GLU A 467 -21.62 14.45 32.47
C GLU A 467 -22.35 13.36 31.66
N THR A 468 -23.03 13.74 30.59
CA THR A 468 -23.66 12.81 29.63
C THR A 468 -22.64 11.81 29.09
N PHE A 469 -21.52 12.28 28.53
CA PHE A 469 -20.50 11.38 27.98
C PHE A 469 -19.73 10.61 29.06
N ARG A 470 -19.54 11.16 30.26
CA ARG A 470 -18.92 10.42 31.38
C ARG A 470 -19.77 9.21 31.76
N ARG A 471 -21.10 9.35 31.83
CA ARG A 471 -22.02 8.22 32.10
C ARG A 471 -21.96 7.17 30.99
N LEU A 472 -21.97 7.60 29.73
CA LEU A 472 -21.91 6.68 28.57
C LEU A 472 -20.57 5.92 28.50
N THR A 473 -19.46 6.56 28.90
CA THR A 473 -18.11 5.98 28.82
C THR A 473 -17.66 5.22 30.09
N GLN A 474 -18.42 5.31 31.18
CA GLN A 474 -18.15 4.55 32.42
C GLN A 474 -18.24 3.03 32.20
N GLY A 475 -19.03 2.56 31.23
CA GLY A 475 -19.15 1.14 30.86
C GLY A 475 -18.15 0.64 29.80
N LEU A 476 -17.32 1.52 29.22
CA LEU A 476 -16.40 1.15 28.12
C LEU A 476 -15.00 0.76 28.64
N PRO A 477 -14.28 -0.18 27.99
CA PRO A 477 -12.95 -0.65 28.42
C PRO A 477 -11.91 0.49 28.53
N PRO A 478 -10.89 0.38 29.41
CA PRO A 478 -9.81 1.38 29.51
C PRO A 478 -9.02 1.60 28.22
N GLY A 479 -8.97 0.63 27.31
CA GLY A 479 -8.35 0.76 25.99
C GLY A 479 -9.08 1.70 25.03
N HIS A 480 -10.37 1.97 25.26
CA HIS A 480 -11.13 3.04 24.59
C HIS A 480 -10.94 4.41 25.27
N ARG A 481 -10.34 4.46 26.46
CA ARG A 481 -9.98 5.72 27.15
C ARG A 481 -8.63 6.28 26.72
N VAL A 482 -7.82 5.47 26.03
CA VAL A 482 -6.56 5.89 25.42
C VAL A 482 -6.61 5.50 23.94
N LEU A 483 -7.36 6.27 23.17
CA LEU A 483 -7.39 6.17 21.71
C LEU A 483 -6.03 6.64 21.19
N HIS A 484 -5.11 5.70 20.95
CA HIS A 484 -3.87 5.99 20.28
C HIS A 484 -4.16 6.27 18.80
N PRO A 485 -3.53 7.28 18.17
CA PRO A 485 -3.61 7.50 16.74
C PRO A 485 -2.96 6.28 16.06
N SER A 486 -3.76 5.35 15.60
CA SER A 486 -3.37 4.35 14.61
C SER A 486 -4.25 4.55 13.38
N THR A 487 -3.79 4.05 12.25
CA THR A 487 -4.22 4.33 10.87
C THR A 487 -5.70 4.11 10.55
N ASP A 488 -6.50 3.63 11.51
CA ASP A 488 -7.97 3.59 11.46
C ASP A 488 -8.63 4.83 12.07
N ALA A 489 -7.90 5.95 12.14
CA ALA A 489 -8.42 7.23 12.64
C ALA A 489 -9.79 7.55 12.06
N GLN A 490 -10.02 7.33 10.75
CA GLN A 490 -11.30 7.53 10.05
C GLN A 490 -12.54 6.93 10.75
N TYR A 491 -12.39 5.82 11.49
CA TYR A 491 -13.50 5.19 12.18
C TYR A 491 -13.78 5.79 13.56
N TYR A 492 -12.80 6.46 14.18
CA TYR A 492 -12.81 6.83 15.60
C TYR A 492 -12.80 8.35 15.89
N TRP A 493 -13.08 9.22 14.90
CA TRP A 493 -13.03 10.69 15.08
C TRP A 493 -14.00 11.18 16.16
N ALA A 494 -15.22 10.65 16.17
CA ALA A 494 -16.25 11.02 17.14
C ALA A 494 -15.85 10.59 18.56
N GLU A 495 -15.31 9.39 18.70
CA GLU A 495 -14.82 8.80 19.94
C GLU A 495 -13.60 9.59 20.47
N PHE A 496 -12.71 10.04 19.58
CA PHE A 496 -11.57 10.88 19.93
C PHE A 496 -12.01 12.27 20.42
N ALA A 497 -12.96 12.92 19.74
CA ALA A 497 -13.50 14.21 20.15
C ALA A 497 -14.19 14.13 21.53
N VAL A 498 -14.94 13.06 21.80
CA VAL A 498 -15.52 12.78 23.12
C VAL A 498 -14.43 12.50 24.16
N GLY A 499 -13.39 11.74 23.80
CA GLY A 499 -12.23 11.50 24.66
C GLY A 499 -11.52 12.79 25.06
N ALA A 500 -11.32 13.72 24.11
CA ALA A 500 -10.72 15.03 24.35
C ALA A 500 -11.60 15.92 25.26
N LEU A 501 -12.93 15.86 25.11
CA LEU A 501 -13.87 16.58 25.97
C LEU A 501 -13.79 16.12 27.44
N LEU A 502 -13.58 14.82 27.65
CA LEU A 502 -13.53 14.17 28.97
C LEU A 502 -12.15 14.16 29.60
N ALA A 503 -11.09 14.38 28.81
CA ALA A 503 -9.73 14.47 29.32
C ALA A 503 -9.60 15.66 30.28
N PRO A 504 -8.84 15.52 31.38
CA PRO A 504 -8.50 16.68 32.21
C PRO A 504 -7.78 17.72 31.33
N PRO A 505 -7.98 19.03 31.58
CA PRO A 505 -7.22 20.05 30.87
C PRO A 505 -5.74 19.74 31.02
N ILE A 506 -5.01 19.74 29.90
CA ILE A 506 -3.56 19.55 29.89
C ILE A 506 -3.00 20.68 30.75
N ALA A 507 -2.60 20.36 31.99
CA ALA A 507 -1.79 21.26 32.79
C ALA A 507 -0.55 21.58 31.95
N ASP A 508 -0.29 22.88 31.76
CA ASP A 508 0.84 23.43 31.03
C ASP A 508 2.03 22.47 31.05
N ARG A 509 2.23 21.74 29.95
CA ARG A 509 3.52 21.10 29.71
C ARG A 509 4.48 22.26 29.54
N ARG A 510 5.15 22.64 30.64
CA ARG A 510 6.35 23.47 30.57
C ARG A 510 7.20 22.89 29.43
N PRO A 511 7.61 23.69 28.44
CA PRO A 511 8.47 23.19 27.39
C PRO A 511 9.65 22.53 28.09
N ILE A 512 9.97 21.30 27.67
CA ILE A 512 11.22 20.65 28.03
C ILE A 512 12.30 21.63 27.60
N SER A 513 12.85 22.37 28.57
CA SER A 513 13.92 23.31 28.34
C SER A 513 15.03 22.52 27.68
N GLY A 514 15.38 22.92 26.46
CA GLY A 514 16.45 22.32 25.70
C GLY A 514 17.67 22.22 26.60
N SER A 515 18.18 21.00 26.75
CA SER A 515 19.50 20.77 27.34
C SER A 515 20.48 21.62 26.56
N GLY A 516 20.91 22.72 27.17
CA GLY A 516 21.85 23.66 26.59
C GLY A 516 23.11 22.90 26.19
N ARG A 517 23.38 22.85 24.89
CA ARG A 517 24.76 22.72 24.42
C ARG A 517 25.48 23.98 24.86
N SER A 518 26.20 23.91 25.98
CA SER A 518 27.16 24.94 26.35
C SER A 518 28.26 24.94 25.30
N ASN A 519 28.20 25.88 24.38
CA ASN A 519 29.31 26.22 23.51
C ASN A 519 30.31 27.02 24.36
N ARG A 520 31.24 26.34 25.03
CA ARG A 520 32.39 27.01 25.66
C ARG A 520 33.34 27.45 24.55
N ARG A 521 33.22 28.71 24.14
CA ARG A 521 34.34 29.49 23.59
C ARG A 521 34.61 30.65 24.54
N ALA A 522 35.76 30.58 25.20
CA ALA A 522 36.55 31.66 25.77
C ALA A 522 37.94 31.04 26.00
N GLY A 523 39.07 31.56 25.56
CA GLY A 523 39.41 32.77 24.82
C GLY A 523 40.93 32.88 24.87
N SER A 524 41.56 33.07 23.72
CA SER A 524 42.80 33.82 23.44
C SER A 524 43.03 33.81 21.95
#